data_AF-A0A5C5QCN3-F1
#
_entry.id   AF-A0A5C5QCN3-F1
#
_cell.length_a   1.000
_cell.length_b   1.000
_cell.length_c   1.000
_cell.angle_alpha   90.00
_cell.angle_beta   90.00
_cell.angle_gamma   90.00
#
_symmetry.space_group_name_H-M   'P 1'
#
loop_
_entity.id
_entity.type
_entity.pdbx_description
1 polymer ?
#
loop_
_entity_poly.entity_id
_entity_poly.type
_entity_poly.pdbx_seq_one_letter_code
_entity_poly.pdbx_strand_id
1 'polypeptide(L)'
;MTIKPTLMALSLAMAASATAAPVNPVIVNGQVTFARDGNALTVTNSPNAIINWSSFSIAQGELVRFVQQSGNSNVLNRVTGQDPSVILGTLQSNGRVFLINPNGIVFGAGSQINVGGLVASSLAISNADFLSGNRRFAADGPAGQVSNQGAITTPSGGQVYLIAPDVNNTGIITTPQGETVLAAGHSVQLVDSSNPGMHVVVSAQKDQALNLGTVIAQGGNIGIYGALVNQRGTLNANSAVVGANGKVVLKSSATTLLEAGSVTTATGVDCGGDIQVLGEQVGVMGNARIDASGQRGGGRVLVGGDYQGKNPAVLNARQSYVSQDARIAADALASGDGGKIVVWGNDTTRVYGTLSARGGAASGKGGLVETSGHFLDVAGARVDTRAANGTAGFWQLDPANILVTSFLSGPSATLGDVSAFANAPGTDSEIDADLLSNATSNVLLQATHDITFYTGVNNTQAGVGLTAQAGNDIHVNSLIQFTGDITLAANHNGAGTASGSGRVFIEGQPTAGGRLTITDIDRPLVEPLTPPVRIELITSVQVASNQIFSVINNRPISLVPDIAFLPGGVNGYFKDLTKVGSNTSVGKENASVKKAYCN
;
A
#
# COMPACT_ATOMS: atom_id res chain seq x y z
N MET A 1 -56.64 45.94 65.67
CA MET A 1 -56.27 44.80 64.82
C MET A 1 -55.23 45.30 63.82
N THR A 2 -53.97 45.07 64.17
CA THR A 2 -52.76 45.23 63.36
C THR A 2 -52.78 44.20 62.22
N ILE A 3 -52.20 44.47 61.03
CA ILE A 3 -50.85 44.01 60.63
C ILE A 3 -50.43 44.74 59.33
N LYS A 4 -49.21 45.30 59.34
CA LYS A 4 -48.25 45.43 58.20
C LYS A 4 -47.15 44.37 58.45
N PRO A 5 -46.16 44.12 57.57
CA PRO A 5 -45.99 44.28 56.11
C PRO A 5 -45.45 42.98 55.46
N THR A 6 -45.23 42.90 54.13
CA THR A 6 -44.11 42.09 53.63
C THR A 6 -43.57 42.56 52.28
N LEU A 7 -42.23 42.71 52.26
CA LEU A 7 -41.38 43.07 51.15
C LEU A 7 -41.50 42.10 49.98
N MET A 8 -41.53 42.64 48.76
CA MET A 8 -41.28 41.90 47.53
C MET A 8 -39.77 41.93 47.27
N ALA A 9 -39.09 40.82 47.52
CA ALA A 9 -37.66 40.66 47.24
C ALA A 9 -37.46 40.41 45.73
N LEU A 10 -36.77 41.35 45.07
CA LEU A 10 -36.29 41.20 43.71
C LEU A 10 -35.09 40.24 43.70
N SER A 11 -35.33 38.96 43.42
CA SER A 11 -34.27 37.98 43.20
C SER A 11 -33.59 38.26 41.84
N LEU A 12 -32.47 38.99 41.87
CA LEU A 12 -31.54 39.06 40.75
C LEU A 12 -30.90 37.68 40.59
N ALA A 13 -31.42 36.88 39.66
CA ALA A 13 -30.72 35.68 39.21
C ALA A 13 -29.48 36.15 38.42
N MET A 14 -28.33 36.19 39.09
CA MET A 14 -27.06 36.18 38.39
C MET A 14 -26.96 34.84 37.66
N ALA A 15 -27.25 34.84 36.36
CA ALA A 15 -26.88 33.75 35.48
C ALA A 15 -25.35 33.72 35.41
N ALA A 16 -24.71 33.02 36.35
CA ALA A 16 -23.33 32.61 36.20
C ALA A 16 -23.27 31.76 34.94
N SER A 17 -22.66 32.29 33.89
CA SER A 17 -22.41 31.53 32.66
C SER A 17 -21.61 30.30 33.07
N ALA A 18 -22.22 29.12 33.01
CA ALA A 18 -21.54 27.88 33.34
C ALA A 18 -20.36 27.71 32.36
N THR A 19 -19.14 27.90 32.86
CA THR A 19 -17.91 27.68 32.10
C THR A 19 -17.77 26.17 31.86
N ALA A 20 -17.64 25.74 30.61
CA ALA A 20 -17.47 24.32 30.28
C ALA A 20 -16.04 23.82 30.52
N ALA A 21 -15.14 24.72 30.95
CA ALA A 21 -13.75 24.45 31.27
C ALA A 21 -13.54 23.25 32.22
N PRO A 22 -12.38 22.58 32.20
CA PRO A 22 -12.11 21.40 33.01
C PRO A 22 -12.41 21.59 34.51
N VAL A 23 -13.04 20.60 35.12
CA VAL A 23 -13.66 20.71 36.46
C VAL A 23 -13.07 19.69 37.44
N ASN A 24 -12.91 20.13 38.70
CA ASN A 24 -12.45 19.33 39.85
C ASN A 24 -11.13 18.56 39.59
N PRO A 25 -10.00 19.25 39.38
CA PRO A 25 -8.72 18.58 39.20
C PRO A 25 -8.27 17.88 40.49
N VAL A 26 -7.79 16.65 40.34
CA VAL A 26 -7.09 15.89 41.38
C VAL A 26 -5.70 15.54 40.85
N ILE A 27 -4.67 16.07 41.49
CA ILE A 27 -3.28 15.81 41.10
C ILE A 27 -2.85 14.46 41.67
N VAL A 28 -2.50 13.53 40.78
CA VAL A 28 -2.08 12.17 41.15
C VAL A 28 -0.55 12.04 41.12
N ASN A 29 0.12 12.78 40.23
CA ASN A 29 1.57 12.80 40.12
C ASN A 29 2.07 14.16 39.63
N GLY A 30 3.26 14.56 40.08
CA GLY A 30 3.91 15.81 39.69
C GLY A 30 3.43 17.03 40.46
N GLN A 31 3.97 18.20 40.10
CA GLN A 31 3.56 19.50 40.62
C GLN A 31 2.72 20.21 39.56
N VAL A 32 1.55 20.71 39.95
CA VAL A 32 0.62 21.38 39.03
C VAL A 32 0.03 22.61 39.72
N THR A 33 -0.02 23.73 39.00
CA THR A 33 -0.72 24.95 39.44
C THR A 33 -1.73 25.38 38.39
N PHE A 34 -2.81 26.01 38.84
CA PHE A 34 -3.92 26.45 37.99
C PHE A 34 -4.12 27.95 38.15
N ALA A 35 -4.17 28.67 37.04
CA ALA A 35 -4.49 30.10 36.99
C ALA A 35 -5.64 30.32 35.99
N ARG A 36 -6.74 30.93 36.45
CA ARG A 36 -7.88 31.26 35.62
C ARG A 36 -7.97 32.77 35.43
N ASP A 37 -8.08 33.20 34.18
CA ASP A 37 -8.26 34.60 33.78
C ASP A 37 -9.37 34.67 32.73
N GLY A 38 -10.54 35.18 33.13
CA GLY A 38 -11.76 35.12 32.32
C GLY A 38 -12.06 33.70 31.83
N ASN A 39 -12.12 33.53 30.51
CA ASN A 39 -12.40 32.26 29.82
C ASN A 39 -11.14 31.42 29.56
N ALA A 40 -9.97 31.83 30.06
CA ALA A 40 -8.71 31.11 29.91
C ALA A 40 -8.33 30.39 31.21
N LEU A 41 -8.04 29.09 31.11
CA LEU A 41 -7.41 28.28 32.17
C LEU A 41 -5.97 27.97 31.76
N THR A 42 -5.01 28.47 32.53
CA THR A 42 -3.59 28.11 32.42
C THR A 42 -3.23 27.06 33.46
N VAL A 43 -2.65 25.96 33.01
CA VAL A 43 -2.14 24.85 33.83
C VAL A 43 -0.63 24.81 33.68
N THR A 44 0.11 25.07 34.75
CA THR A 44 1.57 24.95 34.76
C THR A 44 1.96 23.67 35.46
N ASN A 45 2.67 22.77 34.79
CA ASN A 45 2.97 21.43 35.32
C ASN A 45 4.43 21.01 35.17
N SER A 46 4.88 20.17 36.12
CA SER A 46 6.14 19.43 35.99
C SER A 46 6.04 18.35 34.90
N PRO A 47 7.17 17.86 34.35
CA PRO A 47 7.17 16.73 33.43
C PRO A 47 6.44 15.50 34.02
N ASN A 48 5.68 14.81 33.16
CA ASN A 48 4.91 13.59 33.47
C ASN A 48 3.88 13.76 34.60
N ALA A 49 3.37 14.98 34.80
CA ALA A 49 2.26 15.19 35.73
C ALA A 49 1.01 14.41 35.30
N ILE A 50 0.26 13.90 36.29
CA ILE A 50 -1.01 13.19 36.08
C ILE A 50 -2.10 13.92 36.83
N ILE A 51 -3.14 14.32 36.11
CA ILE A 51 -4.29 15.05 36.62
C ILE A 51 -5.56 14.26 36.27
N ASN A 52 -6.31 13.86 37.28
CA ASN A 52 -7.66 13.35 37.10
C ASN A 52 -8.66 14.51 37.13
N TRP A 53 -9.71 14.44 36.32
CA TRP A 53 -10.73 15.47 36.17
C TRP A 53 -12.12 14.84 36.27
N SER A 54 -13.09 15.52 36.91
CA SER A 54 -14.48 15.05 36.83
C SER A 54 -15.05 15.22 35.43
N SER A 55 -14.67 16.31 34.74
CA SER A 55 -14.95 16.52 33.32
C SER A 55 -13.83 17.35 32.68
N PHE A 56 -13.61 17.16 31.39
CA PHE A 56 -12.66 17.94 30.60
C PHE A 56 -13.29 18.34 29.27
N SER A 57 -13.88 19.52 29.22
CA SER A 57 -14.44 20.14 28.02
C SER A 57 -13.89 21.56 27.86
N ILE A 58 -14.01 22.12 26.66
CA ILE A 58 -13.60 23.49 26.35
C ILE A 58 -14.67 24.08 25.44
N ALA A 59 -15.51 24.97 25.95
CA ALA A 59 -16.55 25.61 25.15
C ALA A 59 -15.96 26.55 24.08
N GLN A 60 -16.78 26.92 23.11
CA GLN A 60 -16.42 27.92 22.12
C GLN A 60 -16.05 29.23 22.82
N GLY A 61 -14.91 29.83 22.44
CA GLY A 61 -14.38 31.03 23.08
C GLY A 61 -13.62 30.80 24.39
N GLU A 62 -13.57 29.56 24.91
CA GLU A 62 -12.69 29.19 26.02
C GLU A 62 -11.32 28.72 25.53
N LEU A 63 -10.32 28.87 26.40
CA LEU A 63 -8.94 28.45 26.19
C LEU A 63 -8.47 27.62 27.38
N VAL A 64 -7.89 26.44 27.10
CA VAL A 64 -7.05 25.73 28.08
C VAL A 64 -5.61 25.71 27.58
N ARG A 65 -4.68 26.17 28.41
CA ARG A 65 -3.24 26.25 28.07
C ARG A 65 -2.41 25.48 29.08
N PHE A 66 -1.65 24.50 28.62
CA PHE A 66 -0.63 23.80 29.41
C PHE A 66 0.75 24.41 29.19
N VAL A 67 1.31 25.02 30.23
CA VAL A 67 2.70 25.52 30.27
C VAL A 67 3.57 24.47 30.94
N GLN A 68 4.28 23.70 30.12
CA GLN A 68 5.15 22.62 30.59
C GLN A 68 6.60 23.08 30.63
N GLN A 69 7.45 22.38 31.39
CA GLN A 69 8.87 22.72 31.53
C GLN A 69 9.64 22.72 30.19
N SER A 70 9.29 21.86 29.25
CA SER A 70 9.92 21.78 27.92
C SER A 70 8.96 21.22 26.86
N GLY A 71 9.34 21.32 25.58
CA GLY A 71 8.57 20.72 24.48
C GLY A 71 8.53 19.18 24.50
N ASN A 72 9.44 18.55 25.25
CA ASN A 72 9.48 17.10 25.44
C ASN A 72 8.69 16.63 26.68
N SER A 73 8.18 17.57 27.48
CA SER A 73 7.38 17.24 28.67
C SER A 73 6.02 16.69 28.27
N ASN A 74 5.50 15.75 29.07
CA ASN A 74 4.16 15.20 28.94
C ASN A 74 3.29 15.60 30.13
N VAL A 75 1.98 15.76 29.89
CA VAL A 75 0.96 15.84 30.94
C VAL A 75 -0.19 14.90 30.60
N LEU A 76 -0.62 14.10 31.57
CA LEU A 76 -1.76 13.19 31.46
C LEU A 76 -3.00 13.77 32.12
N ASN A 77 -4.02 14.02 31.30
CA ASN A 77 -5.36 14.42 31.75
C ASN A 77 -6.29 13.22 31.60
N ARG A 78 -6.82 12.72 32.71
CA ARG A 78 -7.73 11.58 32.73
C ARG A 78 -9.10 12.01 33.26
N VAL A 79 -10.14 11.81 32.46
CA VAL A 79 -11.52 12.06 32.91
C VAL A 79 -12.04 10.84 33.66
N THR A 80 -12.57 11.06 34.86
CA THR A 80 -13.15 10.02 35.73
C THR A 80 -14.66 10.14 35.87
N GLY A 81 -15.27 11.20 35.33
CA GLY A 81 -16.73 11.34 35.24
C GLY A 81 -17.33 10.52 34.10
N GLN A 82 -18.62 10.76 33.83
CA GLN A 82 -19.43 9.97 32.90
C GLN A 82 -19.68 10.67 31.55
N ASP A 83 -19.28 11.94 31.44
CA ASP A 83 -19.51 12.74 30.23
C ASP A 83 -18.34 12.63 29.23
N PRO A 84 -18.62 12.65 27.92
CA PRO A 84 -17.58 12.78 26.90
C PRO A 84 -16.88 14.14 26.97
N SER A 85 -15.64 14.19 26.50
CA SER A 85 -14.90 15.46 26.35
C SER A 85 -15.36 16.17 25.09
N VAL A 86 -15.94 17.37 25.23
CA VAL A 86 -16.38 18.19 24.08
C VAL A 86 -15.51 19.43 23.99
N ILE A 87 -14.67 19.47 22.95
CA ILE A 87 -13.68 20.51 22.71
C ILE A 87 -14.14 21.35 21.50
N LEU A 88 -14.74 22.50 21.78
CA LEU A 88 -15.20 23.49 20.80
C LEU A 88 -14.31 24.74 20.76
N GLY A 89 -13.58 25.00 21.83
CA GLY A 89 -12.65 26.12 21.95
C GLY A 89 -11.21 25.78 21.58
N THR A 90 -10.27 26.37 22.31
CA THR A 90 -8.84 26.25 22.02
C THR A 90 -8.10 25.45 23.10
N LEU A 91 -7.27 24.48 22.68
CA LEU A 91 -6.31 23.78 23.54
C LEU A 91 -4.88 24.13 23.09
N GLN A 92 -4.05 24.64 24.01
CA GLN A 92 -2.66 25.02 23.73
C GLN A 92 -1.67 24.31 24.64
N SER A 93 -0.49 23.94 24.12
CA SER A 93 0.65 23.57 24.94
C SER A 93 1.97 23.72 24.20
N ASN A 94 3.04 24.07 24.92
CA ASN A 94 4.40 23.94 24.40
C ASN A 94 4.89 22.48 24.38
N GLY A 95 4.33 21.61 25.22
CA GLY A 95 4.69 20.18 25.32
C GLY A 95 3.58 19.25 24.81
N ARG A 96 3.63 17.99 25.24
CA ARG A 96 2.70 16.92 24.82
C ARG A 96 1.55 16.79 25.81
N VAL A 97 0.32 16.67 25.29
CA VAL A 97 -0.90 16.56 26.08
C VAL A 97 -1.56 15.21 25.81
N PHE A 98 -1.79 14.44 26.86
CA PHE A 98 -2.61 13.23 26.82
C PHE A 98 -3.99 13.59 27.39
N LEU A 99 -5.06 13.29 26.65
CA LEU A 99 -6.45 13.40 27.06
C LEU A 99 -7.10 12.02 26.97
N ILE A 100 -7.40 11.44 28.12
CA ILE A 100 -7.98 10.11 28.24
C ILE A 100 -9.40 10.25 28.77
N ASN A 101 -10.40 9.85 27.98
CA ASN A 101 -11.80 9.84 28.41
C ASN A 101 -12.54 8.62 27.84
N PRO A 102 -12.83 7.59 28.66
CA PRO A 102 -13.57 6.40 28.24
C PRO A 102 -14.93 6.69 27.61
N ASN A 103 -15.57 7.82 27.94
CA ASN A 103 -16.88 8.19 27.39
C ASN A 103 -16.79 8.73 25.95
N GLY A 104 -15.58 9.01 25.45
CA GLY A 104 -15.33 9.56 24.12
C GLY A 104 -14.81 11.00 24.14
N ILE A 105 -14.31 11.44 22.98
CA ILE A 105 -13.71 12.77 22.77
C ILE A 105 -14.17 13.33 21.43
N VAL A 106 -14.65 14.56 21.43
CA VAL A 106 -15.08 15.28 20.24
C VAL A 106 -14.32 16.60 20.15
N PHE A 107 -13.51 16.77 19.09
CA PHE A 107 -12.99 18.07 18.68
C PHE A 107 -13.94 18.66 17.63
N GLY A 108 -14.83 19.55 18.04
CA GLY A 108 -15.89 20.08 17.19
C GLY A 108 -15.39 21.05 16.12
N ALA A 109 -16.23 21.32 15.12
CA ALA A 109 -15.92 22.28 14.06
C ALA A 109 -15.53 23.65 14.65
N GLY A 110 -14.43 24.24 14.15
CA GLY A 110 -13.88 25.50 14.63
C GLY A 110 -12.96 25.40 15.86
N SER A 111 -12.87 24.23 16.52
CA SER A 111 -11.90 24.02 17.59
C SER A 111 -10.45 24.07 17.07
N GLN A 112 -9.54 24.57 17.91
CA GLN A 112 -8.12 24.71 17.58
C GLN A 112 -7.24 24.05 18.64
N ILE A 113 -6.48 23.04 18.24
CA ILE A 113 -5.62 22.27 19.14
C ILE A 113 -4.18 22.48 18.65
N ASN A 114 -3.41 23.26 19.42
CA ASN A 114 -2.04 23.65 19.07
C ASN A 114 -1.10 23.19 20.18
N VAL A 115 -0.47 22.03 20.00
CA VAL A 115 0.32 21.35 21.06
C VAL A 115 1.63 20.81 20.50
N GLY A 116 2.64 20.58 21.35
CA GLY A 116 3.86 19.88 20.96
C GLY A 116 3.62 18.41 20.56
N GLY A 117 2.54 17.82 21.07
CA GLY A 117 1.98 16.55 20.62
C GLY A 117 0.67 16.25 21.35
N LEU A 118 -0.18 15.42 20.75
CA LEU A 118 -1.50 15.05 21.27
C LEU A 118 -1.65 13.54 21.32
N VAL A 119 -2.14 13.02 22.44
CA VAL A 119 -2.74 11.69 22.52
C VAL A 119 -4.16 11.85 23.03
N ALA A 120 -5.14 11.58 22.18
CA ALA A 120 -6.56 11.60 22.56
C ALA A 120 -7.10 10.17 22.47
N SER A 121 -7.49 9.61 23.61
CA SER A 121 -7.87 8.20 23.69
C SER A 121 -9.13 7.98 24.52
N SER A 122 -10.03 7.12 24.05
CA SER A 122 -11.08 6.52 24.90
C SER A 122 -10.63 5.21 25.55
N LEU A 123 -9.53 4.62 25.09
CA LEU A 123 -8.87 3.52 25.78
C LEU A 123 -8.04 4.05 26.97
N ALA A 124 -8.02 3.31 28.06
CA ALA A 124 -7.28 3.65 29.26
C ALA A 124 -5.77 3.38 29.09
N ILE A 125 -4.95 4.17 29.79
CA ILE A 125 -3.52 3.93 30.03
C ILE A 125 -3.28 3.98 31.54
N SER A 126 -2.53 3.00 32.05
CA SER A 126 -2.19 2.94 33.48
C SER A 126 -1.20 4.05 33.85
N ASN A 127 -1.16 4.45 35.12
CA ASN A 127 -0.16 5.41 35.59
C ASN A 127 1.26 4.86 35.40
N ALA A 128 1.47 3.56 35.63
CA ALA A 128 2.78 2.92 35.47
C ALA A 128 3.24 2.93 34.02
N ASP A 129 2.35 2.62 33.07
CA ASP A 129 2.65 2.66 31.64
C ASP A 129 3.00 4.08 31.19
N PHE A 130 2.19 5.08 31.57
CA PHE A 130 2.48 6.48 31.25
C PHE A 130 3.83 6.95 31.81
N LEU A 131 4.12 6.66 33.10
CA LEU A 131 5.35 7.10 33.76
C LEU A 131 6.61 6.40 33.23
N SER A 132 6.48 5.16 32.76
CA SER A 132 7.58 4.41 32.13
C SER A 132 7.73 4.68 30.64
N GLY A 133 6.84 5.48 30.03
CA GLY A 133 6.81 5.73 28.60
C GLY A 133 6.27 4.57 27.77
N ASN A 134 5.74 3.52 28.40
CA ASN A 134 5.06 2.43 27.71
C ASN A 134 3.70 2.90 27.20
N ARG A 135 3.52 2.95 25.88
CA ARG A 135 2.30 3.44 25.23
C ARG A 135 1.34 2.29 24.94
N ARG A 136 0.89 1.64 26.02
CA ARG A 136 -0.10 0.54 25.98
C ARG A 136 -1.46 1.07 26.42
N PHE A 137 -2.42 1.00 25.52
CA PHE A 137 -3.79 1.40 25.72
C PHE A 137 -4.70 0.18 25.65
N ALA A 138 -5.69 0.11 26.54
CA ALA A 138 -6.68 -0.96 26.54
C ALA A 138 -8.02 -0.43 27.04
N ALA A 139 -9.12 -0.99 26.51
CA ALA A 139 -10.45 -0.74 27.03
C ALA A 139 -10.57 -1.35 28.43
N ASP A 140 -11.05 -0.56 29.39
CA ASP A 140 -11.38 -0.99 30.75
C ASP A 140 -12.90 -0.89 30.97
N GLY A 141 -13.66 -1.40 30.00
CA GLY A 141 -15.12 -1.23 29.88
C GLY A 141 -15.55 -0.68 28.50
N PRO A 142 -16.80 -0.21 28.36
CA PRO A 142 -17.25 0.49 27.16
C PRO A 142 -16.36 1.70 26.86
N ALA A 143 -15.95 1.85 25.61
CA ALA A 143 -15.13 2.97 25.15
C ALA A 143 -15.85 3.72 24.03
N GLY A 144 -16.00 5.04 24.20
CA GLY A 144 -16.63 5.93 23.24
C GLY A 144 -15.76 6.25 22.04
N GLN A 145 -16.35 6.93 21.06
CA GLN A 145 -15.65 7.38 19.86
C GLN A 145 -14.68 8.53 20.15
N VAL A 146 -13.60 8.61 19.36
CA VAL A 146 -12.77 9.81 19.22
C VAL A 146 -13.02 10.42 17.83
N SER A 147 -13.48 11.67 17.78
CA SER A 147 -13.79 12.36 16.52
C SER A 147 -13.12 13.72 16.42
N ASN A 148 -12.57 14.02 15.24
CA ASN A 148 -12.02 15.32 14.89
C ASN A 148 -12.80 15.97 13.75
N GLN A 149 -13.37 17.13 14.02
CA GLN A 149 -14.00 18.06 13.07
C GLN A 149 -13.28 19.42 13.05
N GLY A 150 -12.33 19.63 13.96
CA GLY A 150 -11.57 20.87 14.11
C GLY A 150 -10.19 20.82 13.44
N ALA A 151 -9.29 21.66 13.93
CA ALA A 151 -7.90 21.73 13.48
C ALA A 151 -6.95 21.30 14.59
N ILE A 152 -6.19 20.23 14.35
CA ILE A 152 -5.13 19.74 15.25
C ILE A 152 -3.79 19.99 14.58
N THR A 153 -2.90 20.76 15.22
CA THR A 153 -1.60 21.14 14.66
C THR A 153 -0.49 20.94 15.69
N THR A 154 0.65 20.42 15.24
CA THR A 154 1.89 20.34 16.01
C THR A 154 3.02 21.09 15.31
N PRO A 155 4.07 21.52 16.03
CA PRO A 155 5.33 21.92 15.40
C PRO A 155 5.99 20.73 14.69
N SER A 156 7.09 21.01 13.97
CA SER A 156 7.85 19.97 13.26
C SER A 156 8.31 18.86 14.20
N GLY A 157 8.14 17.60 13.82
CA GLY A 157 8.46 16.42 14.63
C GLY A 157 7.45 16.09 15.73
N GLY A 158 6.35 16.84 15.84
CA GLY A 158 5.27 16.55 16.77
C GLY A 158 4.45 15.32 16.39
N GLN A 159 3.62 14.83 17.33
CA GLN A 159 2.88 13.57 17.18
C GLN A 159 1.40 13.79 17.52
N VAL A 160 0.49 13.15 16.77
CA VAL A 160 -0.95 13.12 17.06
C VAL A 160 -1.44 11.68 16.99
N TYR A 161 -1.95 11.15 18.10
CA TYR A 161 -2.56 9.83 18.16
C TYR A 161 -4.02 9.93 18.59
N LEU A 162 -4.94 9.45 17.74
CA LEU A 162 -6.36 9.30 18.06
C LEU A 162 -6.67 7.82 18.21
N ILE A 163 -7.14 7.41 19.40
CA ILE A 163 -7.23 6.00 19.79
C ILE A 163 -8.61 5.70 20.41
N ALA A 164 -9.40 4.84 19.79
CA ALA A 164 -10.73 4.45 20.26
C ALA A 164 -11.19 3.18 19.53
N PRO A 165 -12.32 2.55 19.89
CA PRO A 165 -12.95 1.55 19.01
C PRO A 165 -13.38 2.16 17.67
N ASP A 166 -13.88 3.40 17.69
CA ASP A 166 -14.27 4.17 16.50
C ASP A 166 -13.51 5.49 16.46
N VAL A 167 -12.78 5.74 15.36
CA VAL A 167 -11.97 6.96 15.16
C VAL A 167 -12.38 7.64 13.86
N ASN A 168 -12.85 8.88 13.96
CA ASN A 168 -13.31 9.66 12.80
C ASN A 168 -12.53 10.96 12.63
N ASN A 169 -11.93 11.18 11.47
CA ASN A 169 -11.38 12.47 11.08
C ASN A 169 -12.18 13.08 9.91
N THR A 170 -12.82 14.21 10.16
CA THR A 170 -13.50 15.05 9.16
C THR A 170 -12.90 16.45 9.08
N GLY A 171 -12.08 16.83 10.08
CA GLY A 171 -11.33 18.08 10.11
C GLY A 171 -9.94 17.95 9.48
N ILE A 172 -8.99 18.73 10.02
CA ILE A 172 -7.59 18.73 9.58
C ILE A 172 -6.65 18.36 10.73
N ILE A 173 -5.65 17.52 10.42
CA ILE A 173 -4.53 17.19 11.31
C ILE A 173 -3.24 17.53 10.58
N THR A 174 -2.35 18.32 11.19
CA THR A 174 -1.06 18.75 10.60
C THR A 174 0.10 18.47 11.54
N THR A 175 1.01 17.57 11.14
CA THR A 175 2.20 17.14 11.90
C THR A 175 3.45 17.11 10.99
N PRO A 176 4.00 18.27 10.57
CA PRO A 176 5.14 18.32 9.66
C PRO A 176 6.34 17.56 10.21
N GLN A 177 7.02 16.74 9.39
CA GLN A 177 8.12 15.85 9.79
C GLN A 177 7.83 14.98 11.03
N GLY A 178 6.54 14.84 11.38
CA GLY A 178 6.05 14.22 12.59
C GLY A 178 5.26 12.97 12.26
N GLU A 179 4.35 12.61 13.15
CA GLU A 179 3.56 11.39 13.01
C GLU A 179 2.09 11.62 13.37
N THR A 180 1.18 11.13 12.53
CA THR A 180 -0.24 11.03 12.86
C THR A 180 -0.68 9.57 12.81
N VAL A 181 -1.32 9.09 13.88
CA VAL A 181 -1.92 7.74 13.94
C VAL A 181 -3.41 7.83 14.30
N LEU A 182 -4.24 7.22 13.47
CA LEU A 182 -5.65 6.93 13.77
C LEU A 182 -5.76 5.42 14.04
N ALA A 183 -6.05 5.02 15.28
CA ALA A 183 -6.09 3.61 15.67
C ALA A 183 -7.44 3.22 16.25
N ALA A 184 -8.19 2.44 15.47
CA ALA A 184 -9.47 1.85 15.83
C ALA A 184 -9.29 0.45 16.45
N GLY A 185 -9.60 0.29 17.74
CA GLY A 185 -9.49 -1.01 18.41
C GLY A 185 -9.83 -0.99 19.90
N HIS A 186 -9.73 -2.15 20.53
CA HIS A 186 -9.91 -2.34 21.97
C HIS A 186 -8.58 -2.45 22.74
N SER A 187 -7.48 -2.72 22.05
CA SER A 187 -6.14 -2.56 22.60
C SER A 187 -5.20 -2.03 21.54
N VAL A 188 -4.37 -1.06 21.93
CA VAL A 188 -3.37 -0.43 21.06
C VAL A 188 -2.05 -0.35 21.80
N GLN A 189 -0.98 -0.86 21.19
CA GLN A 189 0.38 -0.66 21.65
C GLN A 189 1.19 0.06 20.58
N LEU A 190 1.73 1.22 20.94
CA LEU A 190 2.60 2.00 20.05
C LEU A 190 4.05 1.63 20.34
N VAL A 191 4.63 0.75 19.51
CA VAL A 191 5.92 0.10 19.81
C VAL A 191 7.11 0.98 19.40
N ASP A 192 7.07 1.63 18.24
CA ASP A 192 8.16 2.50 17.77
C ASP A 192 7.66 3.57 16.80
N SER A 193 7.92 4.85 17.09
CA SER A 193 7.57 5.97 16.19
C SER A 193 8.53 6.13 15.00
N SER A 194 9.71 5.49 15.05
CA SER A 194 10.66 5.43 13.92
C SER A 194 10.32 4.30 12.93
N ASN A 195 9.50 3.34 13.36
CA ASN A 195 8.96 2.30 12.49
C ASN A 195 7.43 2.28 12.61
N PRO A 196 6.71 3.18 11.90
CA PRO A 196 5.26 3.32 12.01
C PRO A 196 4.49 2.05 11.62
N GLY A 197 5.13 1.00 11.09
CA GLY A 197 4.49 -0.30 10.85
C GLY A 197 4.35 -1.18 12.11
N MET A 198 4.98 -0.79 13.22
CA MET A 198 4.97 -1.52 14.49
C MET A 198 3.97 -0.91 15.47
N HIS A 199 2.69 -0.97 15.11
CA HIS A 199 1.58 -0.78 16.03
C HIS A 199 0.81 -2.08 16.15
N VAL A 200 0.63 -2.54 17.39
CA VAL A 200 -0.22 -3.70 17.65
C VAL A 200 -1.59 -3.16 17.99
N VAL A 201 -2.52 -3.34 17.07
CA VAL A 201 -3.93 -2.99 17.24
C VAL A 201 -4.73 -4.28 17.28
N VAL A 202 -5.42 -4.50 18.39
CA VAL A 202 -6.37 -5.59 18.55
C VAL A 202 -7.76 -4.99 18.45
N SER A 203 -8.47 -5.35 17.38
CA SER A 203 -9.78 -4.82 17.02
C SER A 203 -10.85 -5.91 17.05
N ALA A 204 -12.09 -5.50 17.32
CA ALA A 204 -13.28 -6.26 17.01
C ALA A 204 -13.74 -5.96 15.57
N GLN A 205 -14.52 -6.85 14.96
CA GLN A 205 -14.90 -6.76 13.53
C GLN A 205 -15.56 -5.45 13.10
N LYS A 206 -16.18 -4.71 14.04
CA LYS A 206 -16.87 -3.45 13.77
C LYS A 206 -16.01 -2.20 13.97
N ASP A 207 -14.83 -2.33 14.57
CA ASP A 207 -13.99 -1.19 14.94
C ASP A 207 -13.46 -0.49 13.69
N GLN A 208 -13.77 0.79 13.56
CA GLN A 208 -13.57 1.55 12.33
C GLN A 208 -12.68 2.77 12.53
N ALA A 209 -11.68 2.91 11.64
CA ALA A 209 -10.99 4.17 11.42
C ALA A 209 -11.47 4.78 10.10
N LEU A 210 -12.07 5.96 10.17
CA LEU A 210 -12.62 6.69 9.04
C LEU A 210 -11.90 8.03 8.87
N ASN A 211 -11.33 8.28 7.70
CA ASN A 211 -10.83 9.59 7.32
C ASN A 211 -11.65 10.15 6.13
N LEU A 212 -12.45 11.18 6.41
CA LEU A 212 -13.14 12.03 5.43
C LEU A 212 -12.43 13.36 5.23
N GLY A 213 -11.63 13.78 6.23
CA GLY A 213 -10.93 15.05 6.27
C GLY A 213 -9.52 14.97 5.66
N THR A 214 -8.63 15.81 6.19
CA THR A 214 -7.25 15.91 5.73
C THR A 214 -6.26 15.57 6.84
N VAL A 215 -5.26 14.75 6.54
CA VAL A 215 -4.09 14.50 7.39
C VAL A 215 -2.83 14.87 6.62
N ILE A 216 -2.01 15.77 7.19
CA ILE A 216 -0.79 16.30 6.57
C ILE A 216 0.39 16.01 7.50
N ALA A 217 1.32 15.17 7.05
CA ALA A 217 2.58 14.88 7.74
C ALA A 217 3.74 15.00 6.75
N GLN A 218 4.02 16.21 6.27
CA GLN A 218 5.02 16.45 5.22
C GLN A 218 6.40 15.88 5.60
N GLY A 219 6.92 14.93 4.82
CA GLY A 219 8.16 14.21 5.11
C GLY A 219 8.13 13.37 6.39
N GLY A 220 6.95 13.15 6.96
CA GLY A 220 6.71 12.36 8.17
C GLY A 220 5.86 11.11 7.89
N ASN A 221 5.18 10.63 8.92
CA ASN A 221 4.46 9.36 8.93
C ASN A 221 2.96 9.53 9.16
N ILE A 222 2.15 8.79 8.41
CA ILE A 222 0.70 8.66 8.64
C ILE A 222 0.36 7.18 8.78
N GLY A 223 -0.32 6.82 9.88
CA GLY A 223 -0.82 5.47 10.14
C GLY A 223 -2.33 5.46 10.37
N ILE A 224 -3.05 4.55 9.72
CA ILE A 224 -4.48 4.30 9.97
C ILE A 224 -4.68 2.81 10.19
N TYR A 225 -5.20 2.45 11.36
CA TYR A 225 -5.33 1.07 11.82
C TYR A 225 -6.75 0.77 12.29
N GLY A 226 -7.24 -0.43 12.03
CA GLY A 226 -8.57 -0.85 12.48
C GLY A 226 -8.92 -2.29 12.13
N ALA A 227 -10.12 -2.75 12.47
CA ALA A 227 -10.70 -3.87 11.73
C ALA A 227 -11.18 -3.41 10.36
N LEU A 228 -11.78 -2.22 10.32
CA LEU A 228 -12.22 -1.55 9.11
C LEU A 228 -11.46 -0.24 8.97
N VAL A 229 -10.83 -0.02 7.82
CA VAL A 229 -10.19 1.25 7.48
C VAL A 229 -10.87 1.82 6.24
N ASN A 230 -11.44 3.01 6.37
CA ASN A 230 -12.12 3.70 5.27
C ASN A 230 -11.49 5.06 5.05
N GLN A 231 -10.91 5.24 3.88
CA GLN A 231 -10.21 6.46 3.50
C GLN A 231 -10.93 7.10 2.31
N ARG A 232 -11.60 8.22 2.56
CA ARG A 232 -12.34 9.02 1.55
C ARG A 232 -11.75 10.42 1.37
N GLY A 233 -10.96 10.88 2.33
CA GLY A 233 -10.36 12.21 2.36
C GLY A 233 -8.97 12.27 1.73
N THR A 234 -8.10 13.10 2.32
CA THR A 234 -6.70 13.28 1.88
C THR A 234 -5.70 12.84 2.95
N LEU A 235 -4.72 12.02 2.58
CA LEU A 235 -3.49 11.78 3.35
C LEU A 235 -2.30 12.32 2.54
N ASN A 236 -1.53 13.22 3.13
CA ASN A 236 -0.40 13.86 2.48
C ASN A 236 0.86 13.75 3.35
N ALA A 237 1.77 12.86 2.94
CA ALA A 237 3.10 12.69 3.52
C ALA A 237 4.20 13.23 2.59
N ASN A 238 3.89 14.14 1.65
CA ASN A 238 4.85 14.62 0.67
C ASN A 238 6.08 15.27 1.33
N SER A 239 7.26 15.05 0.78
CA SER A 239 8.51 15.65 1.27
C SER A 239 9.05 16.73 0.33
N ALA A 240 9.37 17.87 0.91
CA ALA A 240 10.11 18.95 0.27
C ALA A 240 11.60 18.97 0.64
N VAL A 241 12.09 17.93 1.33
CA VAL A 241 13.45 17.83 1.85
C VAL A 241 14.15 16.61 1.25
N VAL A 242 15.35 16.81 0.72
CA VAL A 242 16.18 15.74 0.15
C VAL A 242 16.50 14.69 1.22
N GLY A 243 16.33 13.41 0.89
CA GLY A 243 16.61 12.27 1.77
C GLY A 243 15.56 11.99 2.87
N ALA A 244 14.55 12.84 3.05
CA ALA A 244 13.40 12.54 3.90
C ALA A 244 12.26 12.01 3.02
N ASN A 245 11.89 10.74 3.19
CA ASN A 245 10.82 10.10 2.43
C ASN A 245 9.61 9.92 3.34
N GLY A 246 8.46 10.47 2.96
CA GLY A 246 7.23 10.29 3.73
C GLY A 246 6.70 8.86 3.64
N LYS A 247 5.94 8.46 4.67
CA LYS A 247 5.34 7.13 4.73
C LYS A 247 3.87 7.18 5.11
N VAL A 248 3.05 6.40 4.40
CA VAL A 248 1.65 6.19 4.72
C VAL A 248 1.38 4.70 4.87
N VAL A 249 0.76 4.30 5.97
CA VAL A 249 0.33 2.92 6.22
C VAL A 249 -1.15 2.92 6.58
N LEU A 250 -1.97 2.29 5.75
CA LEU A 250 -3.34 1.90 6.07
C LEU A 250 -3.35 0.40 6.25
N LYS A 251 -3.70 -0.09 7.45
CA LYS A 251 -3.67 -1.51 7.77
C LYS A 251 -4.90 -1.92 8.56
N SER A 252 -5.69 -2.80 7.97
CA SER A 252 -6.84 -3.41 8.63
C SER A 252 -6.59 -4.87 9.02
N SER A 253 -7.32 -5.37 10.02
CA SER A 253 -7.43 -6.82 10.25
C SER A 253 -8.54 -7.47 9.40
N ALA A 254 -9.46 -6.67 8.84
CA ALA A 254 -10.45 -7.10 7.85
C ALA A 254 -10.28 -6.24 6.59
N THR A 255 -11.15 -5.27 6.35
CA THR A 255 -11.20 -4.53 5.07
C THR A 255 -10.54 -3.15 5.15
N THR A 256 -9.70 -2.83 4.16
CA THR A 256 -9.19 -1.47 3.91
C THR A 256 -9.69 -0.96 2.58
N LEU A 257 -10.44 0.14 2.58
CA LEU A 257 -10.98 0.79 1.39
C LEU A 257 -10.42 2.20 1.24
N LEU A 258 -9.81 2.47 0.08
CA LEU A 258 -9.62 3.82 -0.45
C LEU A 258 -10.78 4.08 -1.40
N GLU A 259 -11.73 4.90 -0.98
CA GLU A 259 -12.96 5.13 -1.75
C GLU A 259 -12.79 6.20 -2.83
N ALA A 260 -13.81 6.31 -3.70
CA ALA A 260 -13.84 7.31 -4.76
C ALA A 260 -13.57 8.73 -4.22
N GLY A 261 -12.74 9.48 -4.94
CA GLY A 261 -12.29 10.83 -4.57
C GLY A 261 -11.16 10.88 -3.55
N SER A 262 -10.79 9.77 -2.91
CA SER A 262 -9.69 9.75 -1.95
C SER A 262 -8.33 10.01 -2.60
N VAL A 263 -7.45 10.69 -1.87
CA VAL A 263 -6.09 11.02 -2.31
C VAL A 263 -5.11 10.63 -1.22
N THR A 264 -4.14 9.78 -1.57
CA THR A 264 -3.07 9.34 -0.67
C THR A 264 -1.73 9.59 -1.35
N THR A 265 -0.93 10.53 -0.85
CA THR A 265 0.34 10.93 -1.49
C THR A 265 1.51 10.90 -0.53
N ALA A 266 2.65 10.44 -1.04
CA ALA A 266 3.95 10.48 -0.38
C ALA A 266 5.02 10.86 -1.43
N THR A 267 4.79 11.95 -2.17
CA THR A 267 5.72 12.39 -3.23
C THR A 267 6.97 13.06 -2.65
N GLY A 268 8.07 13.12 -3.41
CA GLY A 268 9.32 13.72 -2.92
C GLY A 268 10.10 14.55 -3.94
N VAL A 269 10.82 15.56 -3.46
CA VAL A 269 11.78 16.36 -4.26
C VAL A 269 13.06 15.60 -4.62
N ASP A 270 13.28 14.45 -3.97
CA ASP A 270 14.30 13.48 -4.31
C ASP A 270 13.58 12.21 -4.77
N CYS A 271 13.55 11.16 -3.95
CA CYS A 271 12.77 9.97 -4.25
C CYS A 271 11.35 10.05 -3.70
N GLY A 272 10.45 9.28 -4.30
CA GLY A 272 9.12 9.06 -3.75
C GLY A 272 9.15 8.29 -2.43
N GLY A 273 8.09 8.44 -1.64
CA GLY A 273 7.90 7.80 -0.34
C GLY A 273 7.37 6.36 -0.41
N ASP A 274 6.88 5.88 0.73
CA ASP A 274 6.35 4.53 0.92
C ASP A 274 4.86 4.58 1.25
N ILE A 275 4.01 3.93 0.47
CA ILE A 275 2.57 3.82 0.73
C ILE A 275 2.20 2.34 0.81
N GLN A 276 1.58 1.94 1.93
CA GLN A 276 1.11 0.57 2.15
C GLN A 276 -0.39 0.59 2.47
N VAL A 277 -1.16 -0.21 1.74
CA VAL A 277 -2.60 -0.40 1.91
C VAL A 277 -2.84 -1.89 2.11
N LEU A 278 -3.07 -2.31 3.34
CA LEU A 278 -3.03 -3.71 3.76
C LEU A 278 -4.31 -4.11 4.51
N GLY A 279 -4.71 -5.37 4.39
CA GLY A 279 -5.91 -5.92 5.01
C GLY A 279 -6.15 -7.34 4.53
N GLU A 280 -7.15 -8.04 5.06
CA GLU A 280 -7.65 -9.29 4.47
C GLU A 280 -8.33 -9.02 3.11
N GLN A 281 -8.99 -7.87 3.00
CA GLN A 281 -9.59 -7.35 1.77
C GLN A 281 -9.12 -5.92 1.54
N VAL A 282 -8.63 -5.61 0.34
CA VAL A 282 -8.12 -4.28 -0.01
C VAL A 282 -8.76 -3.76 -1.29
N GLY A 283 -9.37 -2.57 -1.23
CA GLY A 283 -10.01 -1.92 -2.37
C GLY A 283 -9.47 -0.52 -2.63
N VAL A 284 -9.15 -0.25 -3.90
CA VAL A 284 -8.88 1.08 -4.44
C VAL A 284 -10.03 1.40 -5.41
N MET A 285 -11.03 2.13 -4.90
CA MET A 285 -12.36 2.22 -5.51
C MET A 285 -12.54 3.50 -6.34
N GLY A 286 -13.42 3.44 -7.34
CA GLY A 286 -13.76 4.57 -8.20
C GLY A 286 -12.52 5.22 -8.81
N ASN A 287 -12.38 6.53 -8.61
CA ASN A 287 -11.24 7.33 -9.07
C ASN A 287 -10.20 7.64 -7.97
N ALA A 288 -10.10 6.81 -6.93
CA ALA A 288 -9.11 6.96 -5.88
C ALA A 288 -7.68 7.08 -6.44
N ARG A 289 -6.86 7.94 -5.83
CA ARG A 289 -5.48 8.21 -6.27
C ARG A 289 -4.47 7.87 -5.18
N ILE A 290 -3.46 7.08 -5.56
CA ILE A 290 -2.27 6.80 -4.77
C ILE A 290 -1.04 7.30 -5.54
N ASP A 291 -0.20 8.12 -4.91
CA ASP A 291 0.97 8.73 -5.59
C ASP A 291 2.21 8.76 -4.68
N ALA A 292 3.18 7.90 -5.00
CA ALA A 292 4.50 7.85 -4.41
C ALA A 292 5.58 8.24 -5.44
N SER A 293 5.29 9.16 -6.35
CA SER A 293 6.26 9.63 -7.35
C SER A 293 7.34 10.53 -6.74
N GLY A 294 8.54 10.56 -7.32
CA GLY A 294 9.63 11.44 -6.90
C GLY A 294 10.34 12.11 -8.07
N GLN A 295 11.07 13.19 -7.83
CA GLN A 295 11.81 13.90 -8.89
C GLN A 295 13.02 13.10 -9.40
N ARG A 296 13.73 12.40 -8.52
CA ARG A 296 15.00 11.69 -8.79
C ARG A 296 14.89 10.17 -8.70
N GLY A 297 13.69 9.66 -8.45
CA GLY A 297 13.37 8.24 -8.44
C GLY A 297 11.97 8.00 -7.90
N GLY A 298 11.32 6.94 -8.37
CA GLY A 298 10.00 6.54 -7.85
C GLY A 298 10.07 5.94 -6.45
N GLY A 299 8.96 6.06 -5.72
CA GLY A 299 8.77 5.44 -4.41
C GLY A 299 8.23 4.02 -4.48
N ARG A 300 7.57 3.59 -3.41
CA ARG A 300 6.96 2.25 -3.31
C ARG A 300 5.47 2.35 -2.95
N VAL A 301 4.64 1.58 -3.65
CA VAL A 301 3.23 1.38 -3.34
C VAL A 301 2.94 -0.11 -3.21
N LEU A 302 2.42 -0.52 -2.06
CA LEU A 302 2.00 -1.89 -1.77
C LEU A 302 0.49 -1.90 -1.50
N VAL A 303 -0.28 -2.62 -2.33
CA VAL A 303 -1.73 -2.79 -2.19
C VAL A 303 -2.00 -4.28 -1.98
N GLY A 304 -2.45 -4.63 -0.78
CA GLY A 304 -2.76 -6.00 -0.41
C GLY A 304 -1.56 -6.93 -0.24
N GLY A 305 -0.32 -6.49 -0.38
CA GLY A 305 0.85 -7.33 -0.13
C GLY A 305 2.14 -6.75 -0.70
N ASP A 306 3.25 -7.44 -0.44
CA ASP A 306 4.57 -7.12 -1.00
C ASP A 306 4.93 -8.08 -2.14
N TYR A 307 6.07 -7.83 -2.77
CA TYR A 307 6.59 -8.58 -3.92
C TYR A 307 6.48 -10.10 -3.73
N GLN A 308 5.75 -10.75 -4.63
CA GLN A 308 5.47 -12.19 -4.61
C GLN A 308 4.84 -12.73 -3.31
N GLY A 309 4.28 -11.86 -2.46
CA GLY A 309 3.74 -12.24 -1.16
C GLY A 309 4.75 -12.87 -0.20
N LYS A 310 6.06 -12.75 -0.47
CA LYS A 310 7.13 -13.47 0.26
C LYS A 310 7.65 -12.73 1.49
N ASN A 311 7.22 -11.49 1.72
CA ASN A 311 7.66 -10.71 2.87
C ASN A 311 6.78 -11.00 4.09
N PRO A 312 7.24 -11.77 5.09
CA PRO A 312 6.41 -12.11 6.26
C PRO A 312 6.11 -10.91 7.17
N ALA A 313 6.79 -9.78 6.98
CA ALA A 313 6.51 -8.55 7.72
C ALA A 313 5.33 -7.74 7.14
N VAL A 314 4.89 -8.08 5.93
CA VAL A 314 3.75 -7.42 5.25
C VAL A 314 2.58 -8.38 5.21
N LEU A 315 1.41 -7.91 5.63
CA LEU A 315 0.18 -8.69 5.55
C LEU A 315 -0.22 -8.83 4.09
N ASN A 316 -0.42 -10.07 3.64
CA ASN A 316 -1.02 -10.34 2.34
C ASN A 316 -2.54 -10.43 2.48
N ALA A 317 -3.25 -9.65 1.68
CA ALA A 317 -4.68 -9.75 1.51
C ALA A 317 -5.04 -11.10 0.90
N ARG A 318 -6.25 -11.55 1.19
CA ARG A 318 -6.90 -12.60 0.41
C ARG A 318 -7.40 -12.05 -0.91
N GLN A 319 -7.92 -10.83 -0.90
CA GLN A 319 -8.55 -10.22 -2.06
C GLN A 319 -8.14 -8.77 -2.24
N SER A 320 -7.72 -8.43 -3.46
CA SER A 320 -7.39 -7.06 -3.86
C SER A 320 -8.17 -6.62 -5.08
N TYR A 321 -8.64 -5.38 -5.05
CA TYR A 321 -9.45 -4.78 -6.11
C TYR A 321 -8.97 -3.36 -6.44
N VAL A 322 -8.74 -3.06 -7.73
CA VAL A 322 -8.41 -1.72 -8.23
C VAL A 322 -9.38 -1.36 -9.35
N SER A 323 -10.19 -0.32 -9.12
CA SER A 323 -11.21 0.16 -10.06
C SER A 323 -10.62 0.72 -11.36
N GLN A 324 -11.44 0.75 -12.41
CA GLN A 324 -11.04 1.21 -13.75
C GLN A 324 -10.52 2.66 -13.78
N ASP A 325 -11.10 3.55 -12.98
CA ASP A 325 -10.70 4.96 -12.92
C ASP A 325 -9.62 5.24 -11.87
N ALA A 326 -9.24 4.23 -11.07
CA ALA A 326 -8.25 4.38 -10.03
C ALA A 326 -6.85 4.56 -10.63
N ARG A 327 -6.01 5.33 -9.93
CA ARG A 327 -4.65 5.64 -10.37
C ARG A 327 -3.64 5.39 -9.27
N ILE A 328 -2.62 4.61 -9.60
CA ILE A 328 -1.49 4.32 -8.71
C ILE A 328 -0.20 4.73 -9.42
N ALA A 329 0.58 5.61 -8.82
CA ALA A 329 1.81 6.13 -9.41
C ALA A 329 3.01 6.00 -8.46
N ALA A 330 4.15 5.65 -9.04
CA ALA A 330 5.47 5.64 -8.42
C ALA A 330 6.51 6.07 -9.47
N ASP A 331 6.24 7.16 -10.18
CA ASP A 331 7.09 7.64 -11.27
C ASP A 331 8.37 8.32 -10.75
N ALA A 332 9.45 8.23 -11.52
CA ALA A 332 10.51 9.23 -11.51
C ALA A 332 10.15 10.36 -12.49
N LEU A 333 10.08 11.59 -12.00
CA LEU A 333 9.55 12.71 -12.79
C LEU A 333 10.62 13.42 -13.63
N ALA A 334 11.82 13.65 -13.08
CA ALA A 334 12.90 14.36 -13.76
C ALA A 334 14.03 13.43 -14.18
N SER A 335 14.57 12.63 -13.26
CA SER A 335 15.66 11.68 -13.49
C SER A 335 15.52 10.47 -12.59
N GLY A 336 16.25 9.40 -12.88
CA GLY A 336 16.30 8.21 -12.05
C GLY A 336 15.25 7.16 -12.41
N ASP A 337 15.31 6.05 -11.69
CA ASP A 337 14.50 4.87 -12.02
C ASP A 337 13.07 5.02 -11.50
N GLY A 338 12.11 4.50 -12.26
CA GLY A 338 10.74 4.32 -11.80
C GLY A 338 10.69 3.42 -10.56
N GLY A 339 9.64 3.60 -9.77
CA GLY A 339 9.46 2.95 -8.47
C GLY A 339 8.86 1.55 -8.57
N LYS A 340 8.31 1.10 -7.45
CA LYS A 340 7.68 -0.23 -7.31
C LYS A 340 6.21 -0.09 -6.96
N ILE A 341 5.35 -0.76 -7.71
CA ILE A 341 3.94 -0.95 -7.39
C ILE A 341 3.65 -2.44 -7.32
N VAL A 342 3.03 -2.90 -6.22
CA VAL A 342 2.55 -4.27 -6.07
C VAL A 342 1.07 -4.24 -5.72
N VAL A 343 0.26 -5.01 -6.45
CA VAL A 343 -1.11 -5.33 -6.10
C VAL A 343 -1.22 -6.84 -5.93
N TRP A 344 -1.54 -7.27 -4.71
CA TRP A 344 -1.46 -8.67 -4.30
C TRP A 344 -2.73 -9.16 -3.59
N GLY A 345 -3.13 -10.39 -3.86
CA GLY A 345 -4.20 -11.09 -3.15
C GLY A 345 -3.95 -12.60 -3.20
N ASN A 346 -3.92 -13.28 -2.06
CA ASN A 346 -3.64 -14.72 -1.99
C ASN A 346 -4.65 -15.55 -2.80
N ASP A 347 -5.93 -15.15 -2.80
CA ASP A 347 -6.99 -15.88 -3.50
C ASP A 347 -7.34 -15.19 -4.84
N THR A 348 -7.56 -13.88 -4.82
CA THR A 348 -8.04 -13.14 -6.01
C THR A 348 -7.50 -11.72 -6.07
N THR A 349 -7.00 -11.34 -7.23
CA THR A 349 -6.63 -9.96 -7.56
C THR A 349 -7.36 -9.50 -8.81
N ARG A 350 -8.04 -8.35 -8.73
CA ARG A 350 -8.71 -7.69 -9.85
C ARG A 350 -8.15 -6.29 -10.03
N VAL A 351 -7.60 -6.00 -11.21
CA VAL A 351 -6.97 -4.70 -11.49
C VAL A 351 -7.44 -4.18 -12.82
N TYR A 352 -8.20 -3.10 -12.80
CA TYR A 352 -8.75 -2.47 -14.01
C TYR A 352 -8.21 -1.05 -14.23
N GLY A 353 -7.51 -0.50 -13.23
CA GLY A 353 -7.04 0.88 -13.18
C GLY A 353 -5.76 1.16 -13.96
N THR A 354 -5.23 2.36 -13.74
CA THR A 354 -3.94 2.80 -14.32
C THR A 354 -2.82 2.75 -13.28
N LEU A 355 -1.73 2.07 -13.62
CA LEU A 355 -0.54 1.90 -12.79
C LEU A 355 0.68 2.45 -13.55
N SER A 356 1.44 3.37 -12.94
CA SER A 356 2.59 4.04 -13.58
C SER A 356 3.82 4.00 -12.70
N ALA A 357 4.92 3.48 -13.24
CA ALA A 357 6.24 3.49 -12.61
C ALA A 357 7.30 3.82 -13.67
N ARG A 358 7.18 4.99 -14.28
CA ARG A 358 8.04 5.44 -15.39
C ARG A 358 9.41 5.89 -14.90
N GLY A 359 10.42 5.71 -15.74
CA GLY A 359 11.74 6.30 -15.55
C GLY A 359 11.74 7.81 -15.83
N GLY A 360 12.69 8.51 -15.26
CA GLY A 360 12.81 9.97 -15.36
C GLY A 360 12.97 10.47 -16.79
N ALA A 361 12.42 11.66 -17.05
CA ALA A 361 12.47 12.27 -18.38
C ALA A 361 13.90 12.47 -18.92
N ALA A 362 14.86 12.78 -18.06
CA ALA A 362 16.27 13.01 -18.43
C ALA A 362 17.11 11.72 -18.46
N SER A 363 16.85 10.78 -17.55
CA SER A 363 17.61 9.53 -17.42
C SER A 363 16.88 8.55 -16.50
N GLY A 364 17.31 7.28 -16.54
CA GLY A 364 16.82 6.23 -15.65
C GLY A 364 16.00 5.18 -16.39
N LYS A 365 15.72 4.07 -15.71
CA LYS A 365 14.95 2.94 -16.22
C LYS A 365 13.51 2.99 -15.74
N GLY A 366 12.63 2.27 -16.40
CA GLY A 366 11.30 2.00 -15.87
C GLY A 366 11.36 1.15 -14.61
N GLY A 367 10.35 1.30 -13.77
CA GLY A 367 10.19 0.58 -12.53
C GLY A 367 9.51 -0.78 -12.68
N LEU A 368 8.99 -1.29 -11.56
CA LEU A 368 8.28 -2.57 -11.48
C LEU A 368 6.82 -2.32 -11.14
N VAL A 369 5.92 -2.95 -11.90
CA VAL A 369 4.52 -3.14 -11.53
C VAL A 369 4.25 -4.63 -11.45
N GLU A 370 3.76 -5.11 -10.31
CA GLU A 370 3.30 -6.48 -10.11
C GLU A 370 1.80 -6.50 -9.82
N THR A 371 1.08 -7.37 -10.53
CA THR A 371 -0.33 -7.68 -10.28
C THR A 371 -0.47 -9.19 -10.13
N SER A 372 -0.69 -9.67 -8.92
CA SER A 372 -0.53 -11.10 -8.59
C SER A 372 -1.62 -11.62 -7.66
N GLY A 373 -1.92 -12.89 -7.78
CA GLY A 373 -2.84 -13.63 -6.93
C GLY A 373 -3.24 -14.95 -7.55
N HIS A 374 -3.76 -15.91 -6.78
CA HIS A 374 -4.07 -17.26 -7.32
C HIS A 374 -4.96 -17.18 -8.57
N PHE A 375 -6.03 -16.41 -8.49
CA PHE A 375 -6.80 -15.94 -9.65
C PHE A 375 -6.52 -14.45 -9.90
N LEU A 376 -6.24 -14.11 -11.16
CA LEU A 376 -5.93 -12.76 -11.60
C LEU A 376 -6.85 -12.35 -12.75
N ASP A 377 -7.48 -11.19 -12.62
CA ASP A 377 -8.21 -10.54 -13.69
C ASP A 377 -7.70 -9.10 -13.86
N VAL A 378 -7.15 -8.82 -15.03
CA VAL A 378 -6.53 -7.54 -15.38
C VAL A 378 -7.21 -6.86 -16.58
N ALA A 379 -8.47 -7.20 -16.85
CA ALA A 379 -9.20 -6.68 -18.00
C ALA A 379 -9.21 -5.14 -18.04
N GLY A 380 -8.60 -4.56 -19.09
CA GLY A 380 -8.55 -3.10 -19.24
C GLY A 380 -7.53 -2.38 -18.36
N ALA A 381 -6.71 -3.09 -17.59
CA ALA A 381 -5.58 -2.51 -16.86
C ALA A 381 -4.68 -1.70 -17.81
N ARG A 382 -4.13 -0.58 -17.31
CA ARG A 382 -3.16 0.21 -18.06
C ARG A 382 -1.89 0.33 -17.25
N VAL A 383 -0.81 -0.32 -17.70
CA VAL A 383 0.48 -0.30 -17.02
C VAL A 383 1.51 0.43 -17.88
N ASP A 384 2.13 1.46 -17.30
CA ASP A 384 3.18 2.25 -17.95
C ASP A 384 4.47 2.27 -17.11
N THR A 385 5.47 1.55 -17.59
CA THR A 385 6.83 1.56 -17.04
C THR A 385 7.85 2.03 -18.08
N ARG A 386 7.43 2.86 -19.04
CA ARG A 386 8.36 3.38 -20.05
C ARG A 386 9.45 4.25 -19.41
N ALA A 387 10.58 4.33 -20.10
CA ALA A 387 11.65 5.27 -19.80
C ALA A 387 12.16 5.89 -21.10
N ALA A 388 12.08 7.22 -21.21
CA ALA A 388 12.41 7.91 -22.46
C ALA A 388 13.90 7.77 -22.83
N ASN A 389 14.77 7.73 -21.82
CA ASN A 389 16.23 7.68 -21.96
C ASN A 389 16.85 6.47 -21.24
N GLY A 390 16.12 5.34 -21.23
CA GLY A 390 16.56 4.09 -20.60
C GLY A 390 15.77 2.90 -21.10
N THR A 391 15.86 1.78 -20.38
CA THR A 391 15.06 0.59 -20.70
C THR A 391 13.70 0.67 -20.02
N ALA A 392 12.64 0.24 -20.72
CA ALA A 392 11.34 0.05 -20.11
C ALA A 392 11.44 -0.94 -18.92
N GLY A 393 10.60 -0.70 -17.91
CA GLY A 393 10.50 -1.55 -16.75
C GLY A 393 9.63 -2.78 -17.01
N PHE A 394 9.18 -3.43 -15.94
CA PHE A 394 8.44 -4.68 -16.03
C PHE A 394 7.01 -4.54 -15.51
N TRP A 395 6.09 -5.22 -16.20
CA TRP A 395 4.80 -5.60 -15.68
C TRP A 395 4.77 -7.12 -15.45
N GLN A 396 4.73 -7.52 -14.19
CA GLN A 396 4.69 -8.90 -13.75
C GLN A 396 3.26 -9.34 -13.43
N LEU A 397 2.85 -10.48 -13.99
CA LEU A 397 1.60 -11.16 -13.72
C LEU A 397 1.92 -12.55 -13.16
N ASP A 398 1.54 -12.83 -11.91
CA ASP A 398 1.91 -14.08 -11.20
C ASP A 398 0.72 -14.91 -10.67
N PRO A 399 -0.18 -15.45 -11.52
CA PRO A 399 -1.28 -16.33 -11.07
C PRO A 399 -0.96 -17.83 -11.09
N ALA A 400 -1.95 -18.66 -10.72
CA ALA A 400 -1.80 -20.11 -10.74
C ALA A 400 -1.62 -20.68 -12.16
N ASN A 401 -2.52 -20.31 -13.09
CA ASN A 401 -2.47 -20.65 -14.51
C ASN A 401 -2.73 -19.40 -15.34
N ILE A 402 -2.12 -19.30 -16.52
CA ILE A 402 -2.35 -18.21 -17.47
C ILE A 402 -2.88 -18.77 -18.78
N LEU A 403 -4.04 -18.28 -19.22
CA LEU A 403 -4.57 -18.52 -20.56
C LEU A 403 -4.60 -17.19 -21.31
N VAL A 404 -3.85 -17.07 -22.40
CA VAL A 404 -3.88 -15.89 -23.27
C VAL A 404 -4.91 -16.12 -24.38
N THR A 405 -6.00 -15.35 -24.34
CA THR A 405 -7.19 -15.52 -25.20
C THR A 405 -7.65 -14.17 -25.77
N SER A 406 -8.46 -14.17 -26.84
CA SER A 406 -9.27 -13.01 -27.24
C SER A 406 -10.63 -13.09 -26.58
N PHE A 407 -10.99 -12.12 -25.74
CA PHE A 407 -12.33 -12.04 -25.18
C PHE A 407 -13.36 -11.72 -26.28
N LEU A 408 -14.40 -12.55 -26.43
CA LEU A 408 -15.67 -12.15 -27.08
C LEU A 408 -16.61 -11.46 -26.08
N SER A 409 -16.16 -11.14 -24.88
CA SER A 409 -16.95 -10.48 -23.84
C SER A 409 -16.04 -9.55 -23.07
N GLY A 410 -16.25 -8.24 -23.22
CA GLY A 410 -15.55 -7.22 -22.43
C GLY A 410 -15.75 -7.41 -20.92
N PRO A 411 -15.19 -6.53 -20.07
CA PRO A 411 -15.22 -6.68 -18.61
C PRO A 411 -16.64 -7.05 -18.16
N SER A 412 -16.78 -8.23 -17.57
CA SER A 412 -18.06 -8.74 -17.12
C SER A 412 -18.51 -7.93 -15.92
N ALA A 413 -19.48 -7.04 -16.17
CA ALA A 413 -20.21 -6.21 -15.21
C ALA A 413 -19.42 -5.11 -14.48
N THR A 414 -20.07 -3.96 -14.33
CA THR A 414 -19.73 -2.96 -13.31
C THR A 414 -19.92 -3.64 -11.95
N LEU A 415 -18.82 -4.06 -11.31
CA LEU A 415 -18.89 -4.64 -9.97
C LEU A 415 -19.32 -3.55 -8.98
N GLY A 416 -20.46 -3.72 -8.32
CA GLY A 416 -20.77 -2.97 -7.11
C GLY A 416 -19.83 -3.37 -5.97
N ASP A 417 -19.67 -2.53 -4.94
CA ASP A 417 -18.66 -2.71 -3.87
C ASP A 417 -18.68 -4.12 -3.22
N VAL A 418 -19.87 -4.70 -3.02
CA VAL A 418 -20.02 -6.06 -2.44
C VAL A 418 -19.54 -7.16 -3.40
N SER A 419 -19.67 -6.95 -4.71
CA SER A 419 -19.18 -7.89 -5.72
C SER A 419 -17.69 -7.71 -6.04
N ALA A 420 -17.10 -6.55 -5.73
CA ALA A 420 -15.68 -6.29 -5.94
C ALA A 420 -14.79 -7.27 -5.14
N PHE A 421 -15.27 -7.74 -3.99
CA PHE A 421 -14.63 -8.77 -3.16
C PHE A 421 -15.29 -10.14 -3.27
N ALA A 422 -15.98 -10.45 -4.36
CA ALA A 422 -16.47 -11.81 -4.59
C ALA A 422 -15.27 -12.77 -4.69
N ASN A 423 -15.24 -13.79 -3.81
CA ASN A 423 -14.24 -14.85 -3.87
C ASN A 423 -14.70 -15.90 -4.87
N ALA A 424 -14.25 -15.74 -6.10
CA ALA A 424 -14.49 -16.68 -7.19
C ALA A 424 -13.13 -17.01 -7.80
N PRO A 425 -12.30 -17.82 -7.11
CA PRO A 425 -11.01 -18.18 -7.65
C PRO A 425 -11.28 -19.12 -8.82
N GLY A 426 -11.25 -18.58 -10.04
CA GLY A 426 -11.15 -19.40 -11.23
C GLY A 426 -9.89 -20.27 -11.13
N THR A 427 -9.89 -21.42 -11.78
CA THR A 427 -8.68 -22.25 -11.92
C THR A 427 -7.65 -21.57 -12.81
N ASP A 428 -8.13 -20.79 -13.77
CA ASP A 428 -7.36 -20.17 -14.83
C ASP A 428 -7.56 -18.66 -14.84
N SER A 429 -6.46 -17.92 -15.00
CA SER A 429 -6.49 -16.48 -15.22
C SER A 429 -6.45 -16.22 -16.72
N GLU A 430 -7.54 -15.71 -17.26
CA GLU A 430 -7.61 -15.31 -18.67
C GLU A 430 -7.01 -13.91 -18.84
N ILE A 431 -5.99 -13.81 -19.69
CA ILE A 431 -5.30 -12.56 -20.00
C ILE A 431 -5.58 -12.22 -21.46
N ASP A 432 -6.10 -11.01 -21.71
CA ASP A 432 -6.43 -10.56 -23.05
C ASP A 432 -5.17 -10.46 -23.93
N ALA A 433 -5.18 -11.12 -25.09
CA ALA A 433 -4.11 -10.99 -26.08
C ALA A 433 -3.94 -9.55 -26.58
N ASP A 434 -5.02 -8.75 -26.64
CA ASP A 434 -4.97 -7.33 -27.04
C ASP A 434 -4.27 -6.49 -25.97
N LEU A 435 -4.42 -6.83 -24.69
CA LEU A 435 -3.74 -6.16 -23.58
C LEU A 435 -2.21 -6.38 -23.68
N LEU A 436 -1.78 -7.60 -24.01
CA LEU A 436 -0.37 -7.91 -24.23
C LEU A 436 0.17 -7.29 -25.53
N SER A 437 -0.64 -7.27 -26.60
CA SER A 437 -0.27 -6.67 -27.89
C SER A 437 -0.09 -5.16 -27.81
N ASN A 438 -0.81 -4.50 -26.89
CA ASN A 438 -0.71 -3.05 -26.65
C ASN A 438 0.16 -2.68 -25.44
N ALA A 439 0.81 -3.65 -24.79
CA ALA A 439 1.64 -3.40 -23.63
C ALA A 439 2.82 -2.47 -23.97
N THR A 440 3.04 -1.46 -23.13
CA THR A 440 4.17 -0.52 -23.22
C THR A 440 5.34 -0.86 -22.28
N SER A 441 5.17 -1.90 -21.48
CA SER A 441 6.10 -2.40 -20.46
C SER A 441 6.60 -3.78 -20.88
N ASN A 442 7.81 -4.16 -20.48
CA ASN A 442 8.24 -5.55 -20.63
C ASN A 442 7.31 -6.46 -19.83
N VAL A 443 6.75 -7.48 -20.48
CA VAL A 443 5.76 -8.37 -19.87
C VAL A 443 6.49 -9.56 -19.26
N LEU A 444 6.27 -9.80 -17.97
CA LEU A 444 6.67 -11.00 -17.26
C LEU A 444 5.41 -11.79 -16.88
N LEU A 445 5.13 -12.84 -17.63
CA LEU A 445 4.13 -13.84 -17.26
C LEU A 445 4.82 -14.89 -16.40
N GLN A 446 4.36 -15.07 -15.18
CA GLN A 446 4.87 -16.06 -14.25
C GLN A 446 3.68 -16.89 -13.77
N ALA A 447 3.66 -18.20 -14.00
CA ALA A 447 2.52 -19.04 -13.59
C ALA A 447 3.01 -20.18 -12.71
N THR A 448 2.32 -20.43 -11.60
CA THR A 448 2.67 -21.55 -10.71
C THR A 448 2.59 -22.90 -11.41
N HIS A 449 1.66 -23.04 -12.35
CA HIS A 449 1.44 -24.24 -13.15
C HIS A 449 1.71 -23.92 -14.62
N ASP A 450 0.69 -23.71 -15.44
CA ASP A 450 0.82 -23.69 -16.90
C ASP A 450 0.60 -22.29 -17.50
N ILE A 451 1.23 -22.05 -18.66
CA ILE A 451 0.96 -20.88 -19.52
C ILE A 451 0.53 -21.38 -20.90
N THR A 452 -0.66 -21.00 -21.36
CA THR A 452 -1.16 -21.35 -22.70
C THR A 452 -1.52 -20.13 -23.51
N PHE A 453 -0.95 -19.99 -24.71
CA PHE A 453 -1.29 -18.96 -25.69
C PHE A 453 -2.24 -19.53 -26.74
N TYR A 454 -3.55 -19.40 -26.52
CA TYR A 454 -4.57 -19.79 -27.51
C TYR A 454 -4.72 -18.76 -28.63
N THR A 455 -4.59 -17.48 -28.29
CA THR A 455 -4.74 -16.36 -29.23
C THR A 455 -3.40 -15.70 -29.49
N GLY A 456 -3.24 -15.19 -30.71
CA GLY A 456 -2.00 -14.57 -31.14
C GLY A 456 -1.78 -13.22 -30.46
N VAL A 457 -0.54 -12.96 -30.03
CA VAL A 457 -0.09 -11.67 -29.49
C VAL A 457 0.82 -11.01 -30.53
N ASN A 458 0.53 -9.77 -30.90
CA ASN A 458 1.34 -9.01 -31.86
C ASN A 458 1.70 -7.64 -31.28
N ASN A 459 2.74 -7.62 -30.46
CA ASN A 459 3.26 -6.39 -29.90
C ASN A 459 4.32 -5.76 -30.82
N THR A 460 4.02 -4.56 -31.29
CA THR A 460 4.88 -3.78 -32.21
C THR A 460 5.59 -2.61 -31.52
N GLN A 461 5.46 -2.47 -30.19
CA GLN A 461 6.10 -1.41 -29.42
C GLN A 461 7.60 -1.67 -29.32
N ALA A 462 8.41 -0.68 -29.73
CA ALA A 462 9.87 -0.81 -29.81
C ALA A 462 10.48 -1.17 -28.45
N GLY A 463 11.27 -2.26 -28.42
CA GLY A 463 12.03 -2.69 -27.24
C GLY A 463 11.21 -3.36 -26.14
N VAL A 464 9.90 -3.55 -26.34
CA VAL A 464 9.05 -4.31 -25.41
C VAL A 464 9.22 -5.81 -25.69
N GLY A 465 9.63 -6.55 -24.67
CA GLY A 465 9.79 -8.00 -24.70
C GLY A 465 8.77 -8.75 -23.84
N LEU A 466 8.80 -10.08 -23.98
CA LEU A 466 8.01 -11.04 -23.22
C LEU A 466 8.94 -12.04 -22.52
N THR A 467 8.70 -12.27 -21.23
CA THR A 467 9.24 -13.42 -20.51
C THR A 467 8.07 -14.23 -19.95
N ALA A 468 7.95 -15.49 -20.35
CA ALA A 468 6.97 -16.42 -19.84
C ALA A 468 7.68 -17.52 -19.04
N GLN A 469 7.32 -17.64 -17.76
CA GLN A 469 7.89 -18.58 -16.80
C GLN A 469 6.78 -19.44 -16.21
N ALA A 470 6.74 -20.71 -16.57
CA ALA A 470 5.77 -21.66 -16.02
C ALA A 470 6.45 -22.59 -15.02
N GLY A 471 5.78 -22.90 -13.92
CA GLY A 471 6.21 -23.97 -13.01
C GLY A 471 6.06 -25.34 -13.67
N ASN A 472 5.09 -25.52 -14.56
CA ASN A 472 4.86 -26.72 -15.34
C ASN A 472 5.17 -26.45 -16.82
N ASP A 473 4.17 -26.51 -17.70
CA ASP A 473 4.33 -26.49 -19.16
C ASP A 473 3.95 -25.11 -19.76
N ILE A 474 4.51 -24.83 -20.95
CA ILE A 474 4.13 -23.69 -21.78
C ILE A 474 3.60 -24.21 -23.12
N HIS A 475 2.39 -23.80 -23.49
CA HIS A 475 1.77 -24.12 -24.77
C HIS A 475 1.64 -22.87 -25.64
N VAL A 476 2.31 -22.84 -26.79
CA VAL A 476 2.22 -21.75 -27.77
C VAL A 476 1.42 -22.24 -28.97
N ASN A 477 0.10 -22.05 -28.94
CA ASN A 477 -0.80 -22.54 -29.99
C ASN A 477 -1.03 -21.50 -31.11
N SER A 478 -0.60 -20.26 -30.90
CA SER A 478 -0.76 -19.14 -31.83
C SER A 478 0.48 -18.28 -31.92
N LEU A 479 0.49 -17.33 -32.86
CA LEU A 479 1.60 -16.38 -33.08
C LEU A 479 1.92 -15.61 -31.80
N ILE A 480 3.19 -15.54 -31.41
CA ILE A 480 3.67 -14.61 -30.38
C ILE A 480 4.71 -13.72 -31.03
N GLN A 481 4.44 -12.43 -31.16
CA GLN A 481 5.38 -11.47 -31.74
C GLN A 481 5.61 -10.32 -30.79
N PHE A 482 6.88 -10.01 -30.53
CA PHE A 482 7.34 -8.86 -29.75
C PHE A 482 8.56 -8.26 -30.45
N THR A 483 8.73 -6.94 -30.40
CA THR A 483 9.91 -6.30 -31.01
C THR A 483 11.16 -6.38 -30.12
N GLY A 484 10.99 -6.67 -28.82
CA GLY A 484 12.07 -6.99 -27.90
C GLY A 484 12.40 -8.48 -27.89
N ASP A 485 12.97 -8.93 -26.78
CA ASP A 485 13.29 -10.33 -26.54
C ASP A 485 12.03 -11.14 -26.18
N ILE A 486 12.04 -12.43 -26.54
CA ILE A 486 11.06 -13.42 -26.06
C ILE A 486 11.83 -14.51 -25.31
N THR A 487 11.46 -14.77 -24.06
CA THR A 487 11.94 -15.90 -23.26
C THR A 487 10.77 -16.79 -22.86
N LEU A 488 10.84 -18.07 -23.18
CA LEU A 488 9.91 -19.12 -22.73
C LEU A 488 10.67 -20.09 -21.83
N ALA A 489 10.27 -20.20 -20.57
CA ALA A 489 10.94 -21.03 -19.57
C ALA A 489 9.92 -21.89 -18.81
N ALA A 490 9.88 -23.18 -19.12
CA ALA A 490 9.10 -24.17 -18.39
C ALA A 490 9.92 -24.80 -17.26
N ASN A 491 9.27 -25.39 -16.25
CA ASN A 491 9.89 -25.85 -15.00
C ASN A 491 10.77 -24.77 -14.33
N HIS A 492 10.25 -23.55 -14.28
CA HIS A 492 10.98 -22.43 -13.73
C HIS A 492 10.80 -22.33 -12.21
N ASN A 493 11.89 -22.55 -11.45
CA ASN A 493 11.89 -22.45 -9.99
C ASN A 493 11.40 -21.10 -9.43
N GLY A 494 11.50 -20.02 -10.21
CA GLY A 494 10.99 -18.70 -9.83
C GLY A 494 9.47 -18.65 -9.75
N ALA A 495 8.79 -19.45 -10.58
CA ALA A 495 7.33 -19.51 -10.71
C ALA A 495 6.67 -20.45 -9.70
N GLY A 496 7.44 -21.31 -9.04
CA GLY A 496 6.94 -22.29 -8.09
C GLY A 496 7.77 -23.57 -8.13
N THR A 497 7.41 -24.57 -7.33
CA THR A 497 8.03 -25.89 -7.46
C THR A 497 7.30 -26.64 -8.56
N ALA A 498 8.02 -27.01 -9.62
CA ALA A 498 7.43 -27.77 -10.71
C ALA A 498 6.81 -29.09 -10.24
N SER A 499 5.58 -29.33 -10.69
CA SER A 499 4.83 -30.56 -10.44
C SER A 499 4.51 -31.33 -11.73
N GLY A 500 4.62 -30.68 -12.89
CA GLY A 500 4.39 -31.21 -14.23
C GLY A 500 5.66 -31.62 -15.00
N SER A 501 5.52 -31.74 -16.32
CA SER A 501 6.58 -32.26 -17.22
C SER A 501 7.72 -31.26 -17.42
N GLY A 502 7.41 -29.96 -17.44
CA GLY A 502 8.39 -28.91 -17.61
C GLY A 502 8.69 -28.52 -19.05
N ARG A 503 7.73 -28.72 -19.97
CA ARG A 503 7.93 -28.65 -21.42
C ARG A 503 7.41 -27.38 -22.06
N VAL A 504 8.03 -26.99 -23.18
CA VAL A 504 7.53 -25.93 -24.07
C VAL A 504 7.04 -26.54 -25.39
N PHE A 505 5.74 -26.45 -25.66
CA PHE A 505 5.10 -26.86 -26.91
C PHE A 505 4.89 -25.66 -27.82
N ILE A 506 5.32 -25.77 -29.08
CA ILE A 506 5.25 -24.66 -30.05
C ILE A 506 4.57 -25.16 -31.32
N GLU A 507 3.30 -24.78 -31.48
CA GLU A 507 2.54 -24.92 -32.73
C GLU A 507 2.45 -23.58 -33.47
N GLY A 508 2.41 -22.47 -32.71
CA GLY A 508 2.52 -21.11 -33.22
C GLY A 508 3.94 -20.73 -33.64
N GLN A 509 4.11 -19.51 -34.15
CA GLN A 509 5.41 -19.01 -34.67
C GLN A 509 5.95 -17.84 -33.81
N PRO A 510 6.66 -18.10 -32.69
CA PRO A 510 7.28 -17.03 -31.91
C PRO A 510 8.25 -16.18 -32.73
N THR A 511 8.03 -14.87 -32.80
CA THR A 511 8.82 -13.91 -33.56
C THR A 511 9.43 -12.88 -32.62
N ALA A 512 10.70 -13.11 -32.29
CA ALA A 512 11.67 -12.17 -31.73
C ALA A 512 11.78 -10.87 -32.55
N GLY A 513 11.89 -9.68 -31.97
CA GLY A 513 12.64 -8.58 -32.61
C GLY A 513 14.08 -8.55 -32.13
N GLY A 514 14.30 -9.00 -30.88
CA GLY A 514 15.62 -9.29 -30.30
C GLY A 514 15.91 -10.79 -30.24
N ARG A 515 16.25 -11.29 -29.06
CA ARG A 515 16.60 -12.70 -28.80
C ARG A 515 15.36 -13.55 -28.51
N LEU A 516 15.30 -14.73 -29.12
CA LEU A 516 14.38 -15.80 -28.72
C LEU A 516 15.13 -16.84 -27.89
N THR A 517 14.69 -17.05 -26.65
CA THR A 517 15.24 -18.04 -25.71
C THR A 517 14.17 -19.03 -25.28
N ILE A 518 14.45 -20.31 -25.41
CA ILE A 518 13.56 -21.39 -24.93
C ILE A 518 14.36 -22.27 -23.95
N THR A 519 13.81 -22.45 -22.74
CA THR A 519 14.39 -23.27 -21.68
C THR A 519 13.35 -24.28 -21.19
N ASP A 520 13.77 -25.54 -21.10
CA ASP A 520 12.99 -26.68 -20.60
C ASP A 520 13.90 -27.46 -19.62
N ILE A 521 13.33 -27.97 -18.53
CA ILE A 521 14.03 -28.85 -17.59
C ILE A 521 13.18 -30.10 -17.39
N ASP A 522 13.55 -31.23 -18.00
CA ASP A 522 13.11 -32.54 -17.52
C ASP A 522 13.84 -32.84 -16.19
N ARG A 523 13.10 -33.22 -15.14
CA ARG A 523 13.72 -33.88 -13.97
C ARG A 523 14.18 -35.29 -14.38
N PRO A 524 15.39 -35.74 -13.98
CA PRO A 524 15.77 -37.13 -14.14
C PRO A 524 15.01 -37.95 -13.09
N LEU A 525 13.90 -38.59 -13.48
CA LEU A 525 13.29 -39.65 -12.69
C LEU A 525 13.74 -41.00 -13.23
N VAL A 526 14.08 -41.85 -12.26
CA VAL A 526 14.65 -43.19 -12.37
C VAL A 526 13.90 -44.05 -13.40
N GLU A 527 14.70 -44.80 -14.16
CA GLU A 527 14.39 -45.85 -15.15
C GLU A 527 14.48 -45.48 -16.65
N PRO A 528 15.15 -46.33 -17.46
CA PRO A 528 15.42 -46.03 -18.85
C PRO A 528 14.19 -46.38 -19.70
N LEU A 529 13.43 -45.36 -20.11
CA LEU A 529 12.52 -45.53 -21.24
C LEU A 529 13.28 -45.26 -22.54
N THR A 530 13.78 -46.35 -23.13
CA THR A 530 13.96 -46.47 -24.58
C THR A 530 12.57 -46.60 -25.23
N PRO A 531 12.25 -45.90 -26.33
CA PRO A 531 13.11 -45.23 -27.32
C PRO A 531 13.25 -43.69 -27.10
N PRO A 532 14.14 -42.99 -27.84
CA PRO A 532 14.37 -41.55 -27.68
C PRO A 532 13.08 -40.73 -27.84
N VAL A 533 12.82 -39.84 -26.88
CA VAL A 533 11.78 -38.81 -26.96
C VAL A 533 12.11 -37.88 -28.13
N ARG A 534 11.17 -37.78 -29.07
CA ARG A 534 11.22 -36.91 -30.26
C ARG A 534 10.99 -35.47 -29.80
N ILE A 535 11.90 -34.56 -30.15
CA ILE A 535 11.56 -33.12 -30.20
C ILE A 535 10.86 -32.94 -31.55
N GLU A 536 9.54 -32.86 -31.54
CA GLU A 536 8.82 -32.38 -32.72
C GLU A 536 8.78 -30.85 -32.67
N LEU A 537 9.74 -30.22 -33.35
CA LEU A 537 9.46 -28.91 -33.95
C LEU A 537 8.49 -29.18 -35.11
N ILE A 538 7.19 -29.08 -34.83
CA ILE A 538 6.13 -29.42 -35.81
C ILE A 538 6.13 -28.43 -36.99
N THR A 539 6.75 -27.25 -36.86
CA THR A 539 6.83 -26.24 -37.93
C THR A 539 8.13 -25.43 -37.89
N SER A 540 8.47 -24.82 -39.03
CA SER A 540 9.69 -24.03 -39.26
C SER A 540 9.77 -22.81 -38.35
N VAL A 541 10.71 -22.75 -37.41
CA VAL A 541 11.04 -21.49 -36.71
C VAL A 541 11.72 -20.55 -37.70
N GLN A 542 11.04 -19.47 -38.11
CA GLN A 542 11.61 -18.43 -38.94
C GLN A 542 12.35 -17.42 -38.06
N VAL A 543 13.68 -17.50 -38.09
CA VAL A 543 14.58 -16.55 -37.43
C VAL A 543 14.88 -15.45 -38.46
N ALA A 544 14.51 -14.19 -38.20
CA ALA A 544 14.85 -13.09 -39.12
C ALA A 544 16.37 -13.00 -39.29
N SER A 545 16.84 -12.52 -40.45
CA SER A 545 18.22 -12.66 -40.94
C SER A 545 19.37 -12.13 -40.05
N ASN A 546 19.08 -11.55 -38.87
CA ASN A 546 20.04 -11.00 -37.90
C ASN A 546 19.81 -11.45 -36.43
N GLN A 547 19.02 -12.49 -36.17
CA GLN A 547 18.66 -12.91 -34.80
C GLN A 547 19.58 -14.00 -34.22
N ILE A 548 19.78 -13.98 -32.90
CA ILE A 548 20.45 -15.03 -32.13
C ILE A 548 19.38 -15.96 -31.56
N PHE A 549 19.38 -17.22 -32.02
CA PHE A 549 18.54 -18.28 -31.47
C PHE A 549 19.32 -19.10 -30.45
N SER A 550 18.75 -19.33 -29.26
CA SER A 550 19.40 -20.11 -28.21
C SER A 550 18.42 -21.09 -27.59
N VAL A 551 18.70 -22.38 -27.78
CA VAL A 551 18.03 -23.49 -27.09
C VAL A 551 19.01 -24.03 -26.07
N ILE A 552 18.64 -23.98 -24.79
CA ILE A 552 19.40 -24.60 -23.71
C ILE A 552 18.69 -25.90 -23.39
N ASN A 553 19.23 -27.01 -23.88
CA ASN A 553 18.70 -28.36 -23.64
C ASN A 553 19.73 -29.18 -22.85
N ASN A 554 19.28 -29.94 -21.85
CA ASN A 554 20.13 -30.81 -21.03
C ASN A 554 20.24 -32.26 -21.59
N ARG A 555 19.75 -32.54 -22.81
CA ARG A 555 19.90 -33.82 -23.53
C ARG A 555 20.70 -33.67 -24.86
N PRO A 556 21.33 -34.76 -25.38
CA PRO A 556 21.89 -34.77 -26.74
C PRO A 556 20.78 -34.63 -27.79
N ILE A 557 20.95 -33.69 -28.71
CA ILE A 557 20.05 -33.42 -29.84
C ILE A 557 20.30 -34.49 -30.91
N SER A 558 19.25 -35.21 -31.34
CA SER A 558 19.28 -35.98 -32.58
C SER A 558 18.62 -35.14 -33.67
N LEU A 559 19.43 -34.60 -34.58
CA LEU A 559 18.94 -33.85 -35.74
C LEU A 559 18.22 -34.83 -36.69
N VAL A 560 16.92 -34.63 -36.90
CA VAL A 560 16.26 -35.19 -38.08
C VAL A 560 16.63 -34.28 -39.26
N PRO A 561 17.23 -34.80 -40.34
CA PRO A 561 17.66 -33.97 -41.46
C PRO A 561 16.45 -33.63 -42.34
N ASP A 562 15.59 -32.75 -41.87
CA ASP A 562 14.54 -32.13 -42.69
C ASP A 562 14.27 -30.70 -42.19
N ILE A 563 15.33 -29.87 -42.19
CA ILE A 563 15.17 -28.42 -42.29
C ILE A 563 15.29 -28.11 -43.78
N ALA A 564 14.16 -27.93 -44.46
CA ALA A 564 14.16 -27.45 -45.83
C ALA A 564 14.62 -25.99 -45.84
N PHE A 565 15.88 -25.77 -46.19
CA PHE A 565 16.39 -24.44 -46.54
C PHE A 565 15.72 -24.00 -47.84
N LEU A 566 14.96 -22.91 -47.80
CA LEU A 566 14.61 -22.21 -49.04
C LEU A 566 15.92 -21.76 -49.73
N PRO A 567 16.10 -22.03 -51.03
CA PRO A 567 17.34 -21.71 -51.73
C PRO A 567 17.41 -20.19 -51.92
N GLY A 568 18.13 -19.50 -51.02
CA GLY A 568 18.17 -18.04 -51.04
C GLY A 568 18.94 -17.39 -49.89
N GLY A 569 20.13 -17.92 -49.55
CA GLY A 569 21.19 -17.17 -48.89
C GLY A 569 21.15 -17.05 -47.37
N VAL A 570 21.96 -17.84 -46.67
CA VAL A 570 22.69 -17.40 -45.46
C VAL A 570 24.02 -18.14 -45.40
N ASN A 571 25.13 -17.42 -45.57
CA ASN A 571 26.45 -17.82 -45.10
C ASN A 571 26.58 -17.23 -43.68
N GLY A 572 26.51 -18.03 -42.63
CA GLY A 572 26.50 -17.50 -41.26
C GLY A 572 26.73 -18.57 -40.19
N TYR A 573 28.01 -18.76 -39.84
CA TYR A 573 28.57 -19.37 -38.64
C TYR A 573 27.60 -19.94 -37.58
N PHE A 574 27.44 -21.28 -37.58
CA PHE A 574 27.24 -22.03 -36.35
C PHE A 574 28.58 -22.03 -35.60
N LYS A 575 28.78 -21.09 -34.68
CA LYS A 575 29.97 -21.08 -33.81
C LYS A 575 29.57 -21.62 -32.44
N ASP A 576 30.12 -22.80 -32.14
CA ASP A 576 30.23 -23.43 -30.82
C ASP A 576 28.92 -23.68 -30.04
N LEU A 577 28.36 -24.88 -30.24
CA LEU A 577 27.62 -25.62 -29.20
C LEU A 577 28.60 -26.02 -28.08
N THR A 578 29.16 -25.04 -27.36
CA THR A 578 29.90 -25.32 -26.14
C THR A 578 28.93 -25.66 -25.03
N LYS A 579 29.23 -26.75 -24.31
CA LYS A 579 28.63 -27.12 -23.03
C LYS A 579 28.72 -25.91 -22.08
N VAL A 580 27.66 -25.11 -22.01
CA VAL A 580 27.62 -23.95 -21.12
C VAL A 580 27.53 -24.50 -19.70
N GLY A 581 28.67 -24.51 -19.01
CA GLY A 581 28.71 -24.71 -17.57
C GLY A 581 27.77 -23.73 -16.90
N SER A 582 27.13 -24.20 -15.83
CA SER A 582 26.15 -23.53 -14.97
C SER A 582 26.48 -22.06 -14.61
N ASN A 583 26.27 -21.14 -15.55
CA ASN A 583 26.37 -19.70 -15.32
C ASN A 583 24.99 -19.09 -15.58
N THR A 584 24.26 -18.95 -14.49
CA THR A 584 22.92 -18.38 -14.37
C THR A 584 22.93 -16.88 -14.68
N SER A 585 22.74 -16.51 -15.95
CA SER A 585 22.46 -15.12 -16.35
C SER A 585 21.00 -14.73 -16.09
N VAL A 586 20.05 -15.68 -16.15
CA VAL A 586 18.62 -15.48 -15.83
C VAL A 586 18.43 -15.02 -14.38
N GLY A 587 19.31 -15.45 -13.47
CA GLY A 587 19.28 -15.04 -12.06
C GLY A 587 19.71 -13.59 -11.81
N LYS A 588 20.46 -12.96 -12.74
CA LYS A 588 20.94 -11.58 -12.57
C LYS A 588 19.93 -10.53 -13.06
N GLU A 589 19.11 -10.83 -14.06
CA GLU A 589 18.01 -9.95 -14.47
C GLU A 589 16.93 -9.85 -13.38
N ASN A 590 16.55 -10.97 -12.77
CA ASN A 590 15.63 -10.98 -11.63
C ASN A 590 16.21 -10.29 -10.37
N ALA A 591 17.54 -10.21 -10.22
CA ALA A 591 18.16 -9.46 -9.12
C ALA A 591 18.04 -7.93 -9.31
N SER A 592 17.94 -7.44 -10.56
CA SER A 592 17.71 -6.02 -10.86
C SER A 592 16.26 -5.58 -10.63
N VAL A 593 15.30 -6.50 -10.77
CA VAL A 593 13.87 -6.29 -10.46
C VAL A 593 13.64 -6.10 -8.94
N LYS A 594 14.46 -6.74 -8.10
CA LYS A 594 14.31 -6.70 -6.64
C LYS A 594 14.56 -5.31 -6.03
N LYS A 595 15.38 -4.47 -6.67
CA LYS A 595 15.88 -3.19 -6.15
C LYS A 595 15.33 -1.95 -6.88
N ALA A 596 14.14 -2.04 -7.47
CA ALA A 596 13.53 -0.98 -8.28
C ALA A 596 12.82 0.11 -7.44
N TYR A 597 13.51 0.72 -6.49
CA TYR A 597 13.13 1.99 -5.84
C TYR A 597 14.31 2.50 -4.99
N CYS A 598 14.32 3.79 -4.68
CA CYS A 598 15.50 4.47 -4.09
C CYS A 598 15.98 4.01 -2.71
N ASN A 599 15.34 3.04 -2.05
CA ASN A 599 15.68 2.64 -0.67
C ASN A 599 16.39 1.28 -0.62
#